data_AF-A0A9X0ERS1-F1
#
_entry.id   AF-A0A9X0ERS1-F1
#
_cell.length_a   1.000
_cell.length_b   1.000
_cell.length_c   1.000
_cell.angle_alpha   90.00
_cell.angle_beta   90.00
_cell.angle_gamma   90.00
#
_symmetry.space_group_name_H-M   'P 1'
#
loop_
_entity.id
_entity.type
_entity.pdbx_description
1 polymer ?
#
loop_
_entity_poly.entity_id
_entity_poly.type
_entity_poly.pdbx_seq_one_letter_code
_entity_poly.pdbx_strand_id
1 'polypeptide(L)'
;SGLCVAGMLMVTGVAGCSNETKSNANQQENQKERDMKEADKAAMEYVRAYIEMDSNKINDLLYKKYDLGKDEVMNPGASKGMKERYDLYRYDLKEGENEYYYRVKYFDPVENAQMGRKLRMVKDEKDGKWKNYEWAWDSNNSLDSIVGSVKPVHVHKWGQKE
;
A
#
# COMPACT_ATOMS: atom_id res chain seq x y z
N SER A 1 29.50 44.88 -56.37
CA SER A 1 30.40 43.71 -56.31
C SER A 1 29.94 42.83 -55.15
N GLY A 2 29.61 41.56 -55.25
CA GLY A 2 29.57 40.60 -56.34
C GLY A 2 29.21 39.21 -55.76
N LEU A 3 28.19 38.59 -56.37
CA LEU A 3 27.84 37.16 -56.51
C LEU A 3 27.74 36.15 -55.35
N CYS A 4 26.59 35.47 -55.39
CA CYS A 4 26.14 34.22 -54.77
C CYS A 4 26.93 32.97 -55.21
N VAL A 5 26.80 31.85 -54.46
CA VAL A 5 26.52 30.43 -54.86
C VAL A 5 26.43 29.64 -53.53
N ALA A 6 25.29 29.16 -53.02
CA ALA A 6 24.35 28.11 -53.45
C ALA A 6 24.87 26.64 -53.34
N GLY A 7 24.09 25.81 -52.61
CA GLY A 7 24.08 24.34 -52.66
C GLY A 7 24.40 23.67 -51.33
N MET A 8 23.72 22.66 -50.79
CA MET A 8 22.60 21.76 -51.15
C MET A 8 22.24 21.02 -49.83
N LEU A 9 20.99 20.98 -49.33
CA LEU A 9 20.01 19.84 -49.38
C LEU A 9 20.68 18.45 -49.63
N MET A 10 20.49 17.34 -48.90
CA MET A 10 19.43 16.78 -48.03
C MET A 10 19.94 15.50 -47.32
N VAL A 11 19.03 14.87 -46.55
CA VAL A 11 18.91 13.44 -46.17
C VAL A 11 19.83 13.00 -45.02
N THR A 12 19.42 12.28 -43.98
CA THR A 12 18.35 11.31 -43.69
C THR A 12 17.99 11.43 -42.19
N GLY A 13 16.73 11.57 -41.78
CA GLY A 13 15.94 10.37 -41.47
C GLY A 13 16.53 9.55 -40.31
N VAL A 14 16.16 9.89 -39.07
CA VAL A 14 15.96 8.87 -38.04
C VAL A 14 14.52 9.00 -37.56
N ALA A 15 13.63 8.40 -38.34
CA ALA A 15 12.47 7.74 -37.76
C ALA A 15 13.03 6.58 -36.93
N GLY A 16 13.38 6.87 -35.66
CA GLY A 16 13.85 5.91 -34.67
C GLY A 16 12.70 5.62 -33.71
N CYS A 17 12.07 4.47 -33.92
CA CYS A 17 10.85 4.03 -33.25
C CYS A 17 11.01 3.87 -31.73
N SER A 18 10.21 4.63 -30.96
CA SER A 18 9.35 4.13 -29.87
C SER A 18 9.85 2.98 -28.96
N ASN A 19 11.02 3.15 -28.33
CA ASN A 19 11.44 2.29 -27.20
C ASN A 19 11.40 2.98 -25.82
N GLU A 20 11.50 4.31 -25.75
CA GLU A 20 11.53 5.02 -24.45
C GLU A 20 10.19 5.00 -23.71
N THR A 21 9.07 4.93 -24.44
CA THR A 21 7.73 4.88 -23.83
C THR A 21 7.42 3.50 -23.22
N LYS A 22 7.97 2.42 -23.80
CA LYS A 22 7.76 1.04 -23.29
C LYS A 22 8.65 0.74 -22.08
N SER A 23 9.90 1.22 -22.06
CA SER A 23 10.79 0.99 -20.92
C SER A 23 10.29 1.69 -19.66
N ASN A 24 9.82 2.93 -19.79
CA ASN A 24 9.29 3.70 -18.65
C ASN A 24 7.95 3.13 -18.15
N ALA A 25 7.06 2.69 -19.04
CA ALA A 25 5.81 2.04 -18.65
C ALA A 25 6.07 0.74 -17.87
N ASN A 26 6.96 -0.13 -18.36
CA ASN A 26 7.31 -1.38 -17.68
C ASN A 26 8.00 -1.13 -16.32
N GLN A 27 8.82 -0.09 -16.20
CA GLN A 27 9.44 0.29 -14.92
C GLN A 27 8.42 0.84 -13.92
N GLN A 28 7.48 1.65 -14.38
CA GLN A 28 6.39 2.18 -13.55
C GLN A 28 5.44 1.09 -13.08
N GLU A 29 5.08 0.15 -13.96
CA GLU A 29 4.23 -1.01 -13.60
C GLU A 29 4.92 -1.91 -12.57
N ASN A 30 6.20 -2.19 -12.76
CA ASN A 30 6.99 -2.97 -11.80
C ASN A 30 7.13 -2.25 -10.44
N GLN A 31 7.31 -0.92 -10.45
CA GLN A 31 7.32 -0.14 -9.21
C GLN A 31 5.97 -0.17 -8.49
N LYS A 32 4.87 -0.02 -9.23
CA LYS A 32 3.50 -0.10 -8.70
C LYS A 32 3.24 -1.46 -8.04
N GLU A 33 3.61 -2.56 -8.69
CA GLU A 33 3.43 -3.90 -8.13
C GLU A 33 4.24 -4.09 -6.83
N ARG A 34 5.47 -3.58 -6.79
CA ARG A 34 6.29 -3.60 -5.57
C ARG A 34 5.65 -2.80 -4.45
N ASP A 35 5.21 -1.58 -4.75
CA ASP A 35 4.54 -0.70 -3.80
C ASP A 35 3.26 -1.33 -3.23
N MET A 36 2.47 -2.00 -4.07
CA MET A 36 1.29 -2.75 -3.66
C MET A 36 1.64 -3.86 -2.66
N LYS A 37 2.66 -4.67 -2.95
CA LYS A 37 3.11 -5.76 -2.06
C LYS A 37 3.67 -5.25 -0.73
N GLU A 38 4.40 -4.14 -0.77
CA GLU A 38 4.91 -3.50 0.45
C GLU A 38 3.79 -2.94 1.31
N ALA A 39 2.77 -2.32 0.69
CA ALA A 39 1.58 -1.84 1.38
C ALA A 39 0.76 -2.98 1.99
N ASP A 40 0.57 -4.09 1.28
CA ASP A 40 -0.11 -5.30 1.78
C ASP A 40 0.57 -5.85 3.03
N LYS A 41 1.90 -5.93 2.98
CA LYS A 41 2.72 -6.39 4.10
C LYS A 41 2.58 -5.46 5.30
N ALA A 42 2.70 -4.15 5.09
CA ALA A 42 2.57 -3.15 6.15
C ALA A 42 1.18 -3.17 6.79
N ALA A 43 0.11 -3.37 6.01
CA ALA A 43 -1.26 -3.51 6.52
C ALA A 43 -1.37 -4.70 7.49
N MET A 44 -0.78 -5.84 7.14
CA MET A 44 -0.79 -7.02 8.02
C MET A 44 0.18 -6.91 9.20
N GLU A 45 1.30 -6.20 9.06
CA GLU A 45 2.19 -5.88 10.19
C GLU A 45 1.47 -5.01 11.22
N TYR A 46 0.68 -4.02 10.77
CA TYR A 46 -0.15 -3.20 11.64
C TYR A 46 -1.19 -4.04 12.39
N VAL A 47 -1.90 -4.94 11.71
CA VAL A 47 -2.88 -5.84 12.35
C VAL A 47 -2.21 -6.75 13.39
N ARG A 48 -1.01 -7.28 13.11
CA ARG A 48 -0.27 -8.09 14.09
C ARG A 48 0.18 -7.26 15.30
N ALA A 49 0.67 -6.04 15.08
CA ALA A 49 1.04 -5.13 16.16
C ALA A 49 -0.20 -4.74 17.01
N TYR A 50 -1.35 -4.58 16.37
CA TYR A 50 -2.63 -4.33 17.01
C TYR A 50 -3.07 -5.48 17.93
N ILE A 51 -2.99 -6.74 17.47
CA ILE A 51 -3.30 -7.93 18.30
C ILE A 51 -2.41 -7.95 19.56
N GLU A 52 -1.13 -7.64 19.39
CA GLU A 52 -0.18 -7.62 20.51
C GLU A 52 -0.34 -6.40 21.42
N MET A 53 -1.08 -5.38 20.98
CA MET A 53 -1.12 -4.05 21.58
C MET A 53 0.31 -3.55 21.90
N ASP A 54 1.21 -3.69 20.92
CA ASP A 54 2.59 -3.20 20.98
C ASP A 54 2.60 -1.70 20.65
N SER A 55 2.51 -0.86 21.68
CA SER A 55 2.35 0.60 21.53
C SER A 55 3.43 1.24 20.67
N ASN A 56 4.68 0.78 20.83
CA ASN A 56 5.83 1.30 20.08
C ASN A 56 5.73 0.94 18.60
N LYS A 57 5.49 -0.34 18.31
CA LYS A 57 5.39 -0.82 16.93
C LYS A 57 4.16 -0.28 16.21
N ILE A 58 3.03 -0.16 16.92
CA ILE A 58 1.84 0.50 16.39
C ILE A 58 2.22 1.93 15.98
N ASN A 59 2.84 2.70 16.86
CA ASN A 59 3.24 4.07 16.55
C ASN A 59 4.20 4.15 15.36
N ASP A 60 5.16 3.25 15.23
CA ASP A 60 6.06 3.18 14.07
C ASP A 60 5.35 2.90 12.75
N LEU A 61 4.24 2.17 12.81
CA LEU A 61 3.38 1.86 11.67
C LEU A 61 2.26 2.89 11.45
N LEU A 62 2.21 3.96 12.25
CA LEU A 62 1.26 5.06 12.07
C LEU A 62 1.90 6.26 11.37
N TYR A 63 1.19 6.81 10.39
CA TYR A 63 1.55 8.09 9.77
C TYR A 63 1.33 9.23 10.75
N LYS A 64 0.13 9.31 11.36
CA LYS A 64 -0.14 10.17 12.52
C LYS A 64 0.09 9.39 13.81
N LYS A 65 1.17 9.75 14.52
CA LYS A 65 1.45 9.21 15.86
C LYS A 65 0.25 9.43 16.79
N TYR A 66 0.04 8.49 17.69
CA TYR A 66 -1.03 8.51 18.66
C TYR A 66 -0.48 8.17 20.05
N ASP A 67 -0.93 8.87 21.07
CA ASP A 67 -0.55 8.55 22.44
C ASP A 67 -1.35 7.32 22.91
N LEU A 68 -0.69 6.16 22.91
CA LEU A 68 -1.23 4.89 23.40
C LEU A 68 -0.94 4.69 24.90
N GLY A 69 -0.41 5.70 25.57
CA GLY A 69 0.02 5.62 26.96
C GLY A 69 1.42 5.04 27.09
N LYS A 70 1.58 4.01 27.93
CA LYS A 70 2.90 3.45 28.22
C LYS A 70 3.45 2.67 27.02
N ASP A 71 4.76 2.74 26.87
CA ASP A 71 5.54 1.92 25.95
C ASP A 71 5.59 0.46 26.46
N GLU A 72 4.51 -0.28 26.20
CA GLU A 72 4.35 -1.67 26.62
C GLU A 72 3.78 -2.54 25.48
N VAL A 73 3.95 -3.85 25.63
CA VAL A 73 3.31 -4.86 24.78
C VAL A 73 2.34 -5.63 25.66
N MET A 74 1.03 -5.43 25.47
CA MET A 74 0.04 -6.03 26.39
C MET A 74 -0.13 -7.53 26.17
N ASN A 75 -0.07 -8.00 24.91
CA ASN A 75 -0.31 -9.39 24.54
C ASN A 75 0.91 -9.98 23.77
N PRO A 76 2.07 -10.11 24.42
CA PRO A 76 3.32 -10.45 23.73
C PRO A 76 3.23 -11.80 23.01
N GLY A 77 3.48 -11.78 21.70
CA GLY A 77 3.47 -12.97 20.85
C GLY A 77 2.09 -13.51 20.47
N ALA A 78 1.00 -12.86 20.90
CA ALA A 78 -0.36 -13.31 20.59
C ALA A 78 -0.62 -13.36 19.07
N SER A 79 -0.01 -12.48 18.27
CA SER A 79 -0.18 -12.46 16.82
C SER A 79 0.26 -13.76 16.13
N LYS A 80 1.17 -14.53 16.73
CA LYS A 80 1.59 -15.85 16.21
C LYS A 80 0.42 -16.84 16.15
N GLY A 81 -0.55 -16.69 17.05
CA GLY A 81 -1.77 -17.48 17.07
C GLY A 81 -2.65 -17.26 15.84
N MET A 82 -2.59 -16.08 15.20
CA MET A 82 -3.39 -15.77 14.01
C MET A 82 -3.01 -16.68 12.84
N LYS A 83 -1.72 -17.03 12.70
CA LYS A 83 -1.19 -17.76 11.53
C LYS A 83 -1.63 -17.07 10.23
N GLU A 84 -2.13 -17.82 9.26
CA GLU A 84 -2.69 -17.34 7.99
C GLU A 84 -4.23 -17.23 8.03
N ARG A 85 -4.82 -17.10 9.23
CA ARG A 85 -6.28 -17.02 9.39
C ARG A 85 -6.79 -15.60 9.19
N TYR A 86 -6.58 -15.05 7.99
CA TYR A 86 -7.05 -13.73 7.62
C TYR A 86 -7.45 -13.64 6.14
N ASP A 87 -8.37 -12.75 5.83
CA ASP A 87 -8.63 -12.25 4.49
C ASP A 87 -8.13 -10.81 4.39
N LEU A 88 -7.38 -10.50 3.34
CA LEU A 88 -6.93 -9.16 3.02
C LEU A 88 -7.58 -8.71 1.71
N TYR A 89 -8.39 -7.66 1.79
CA TYR A 89 -9.03 -7.03 0.65
C TYR A 89 -8.44 -5.63 0.44
N ARG A 90 -7.84 -5.37 -0.73
CA ARG A 90 -7.29 -4.06 -1.10
C ARG A 90 -8.20 -3.37 -2.11
N TYR A 91 -8.44 -2.08 -1.91
CA TYR A 91 -9.18 -1.22 -2.83
C TYR A 91 -8.18 -0.32 -3.54
N ASP A 92 -7.98 -0.58 -4.82
CA ASP A 92 -7.07 0.19 -5.67
C ASP A 92 -7.86 1.38 -6.22
N LEU A 93 -7.69 2.55 -5.59
CA LEU A 93 -8.22 3.80 -6.12
C LEU A 93 -7.36 4.28 -7.31
N LYS A 94 -7.77 5.36 -7.98
CA LYS A 94 -7.16 5.81 -9.26
C LYS A 94 -5.63 5.92 -9.16
N GLU A 95 -4.97 5.71 -10.29
CA GLU A 95 -3.51 5.74 -10.40
C GLU A 95 -2.93 7.10 -10.01
N GLY A 96 -1.83 7.07 -9.23
CA GLY A 96 -1.06 8.27 -8.84
C GLY A 96 -1.12 8.62 -7.36
N GLU A 97 -1.99 7.97 -6.58
CA GLU A 97 -2.06 8.20 -5.14
C GLU A 97 -1.11 7.24 -4.39
N ASN A 98 -0.27 7.80 -3.52
CA ASN A 98 0.57 7.06 -2.57
C ASN A 98 -0.26 6.48 -1.41
N GLU A 99 -1.45 5.95 -1.72
CA GLU A 99 -2.36 5.39 -0.72
C GLU A 99 -3.15 4.19 -1.24
N TYR A 100 -3.46 3.28 -0.31
CA TYR A 100 -4.31 2.12 -0.55
C TYR A 100 -5.28 1.98 0.62
N TYR A 101 -6.50 1.53 0.32
CA TYR A 101 -7.50 1.26 1.35
C TYR A 101 -7.69 -0.24 1.51
N TYR A 102 -7.91 -0.68 2.74
CA TYR A 102 -8.04 -2.10 3.04
C TYR A 102 -9.23 -2.41 3.91
N ARG A 103 -9.77 -3.61 3.70
CA ARG A 103 -10.57 -4.33 4.69
C ARG A 103 -9.83 -5.61 5.05
N VAL A 104 -9.53 -5.78 6.33
CA VAL A 104 -8.96 -7.02 6.86
C VAL A 104 -10.03 -7.73 7.68
N LYS A 105 -10.18 -9.03 7.48
CA LYS A 105 -10.91 -9.92 8.39
C LYS A 105 -9.92 -10.92 8.93
N TYR A 106 -9.80 -11.09 10.23
CA TYR A 106 -8.76 -11.95 10.80
C TYR A 106 -9.26 -12.65 12.06
N PHE A 107 -8.71 -13.82 12.36
CA PHE A 107 -8.89 -14.44 13.67
C PHE A 107 -7.98 -13.74 14.68
N ASP A 108 -8.56 -13.15 15.72
CA ASP A 108 -7.84 -12.58 16.84
C ASP A 108 -7.66 -13.64 17.94
N PRO A 109 -6.42 -14.05 18.26
CA PRO A 109 -6.17 -15.04 19.30
C PRO A 109 -6.44 -14.57 20.73
N VAL A 110 -6.45 -13.26 20.97
CA VAL A 110 -6.73 -12.68 22.29
C VAL A 110 -8.23 -12.73 22.55
N GLU A 111 -9.03 -12.32 21.56
CA GLU A 111 -10.50 -12.35 21.63
C GLU A 111 -11.09 -13.74 21.35
N ASN A 112 -10.29 -14.67 20.83
CA ASN A 112 -10.72 -15.98 20.33
C ASN A 112 -11.90 -15.88 19.34
N ALA A 113 -11.88 -14.85 18.49
CA ALA A 113 -12.99 -14.50 17.61
C ALA A 113 -12.49 -13.98 16.26
N GLN A 114 -13.39 -13.95 15.27
CA GLN A 114 -13.11 -13.27 14.01
C GLN A 114 -13.38 -11.78 14.17
N MET A 115 -12.35 -10.98 13.92
CA MET A 115 -12.38 -9.53 13.98
C MET A 115 -12.26 -8.93 12.56
N GLY A 116 -12.59 -7.65 12.46
CA GLY A 116 -12.47 -6.89 11.22
C GLY A 116 -11.84 -5.53 11.49
N ARG A 117 -11.03 -5.06 10.55
CA ARG A 117 -10.43 -3.72 10.60
C ARG A 117 -10.40 -3.11 9.22
N LYS A 118 -10.68 -1.81 9.12
CA LYS A 118 -10.51 -1.03 7.88
C LYS A 118 -9.28 -0.13 8.03
N LEU A 119 -8.44 -0.07 7.01
CA LEU A 119 -7.17 0.68 7.05
C LEU A 119 -7.08 1.62 5.86
N ARG A 120 -6.38 2.74 6.09
CA ARG A 120 -5.89 3.62 5.03
C ARG A 120 -4.37 3.60 5.12
N MET A 121 -3.72 2.90 4.20
CA MET A 121 -2.26 2.85 4.13
C MET A 121 -1.77 3.97 3.24
N VAL A 122 -0.81 4.76 3.72
CA VAL A 122 -0.17 5.83 2.99
C VAL A 122 1.34 5.61 2.96
N LYS A 123 2.01 5.93 1.85
CA LYS A 123 3.46 5.94 1.78
C LYS A 123 3.97 7.25 2.37
N ASP A 124 4.70 7.17 3.47
CA ASP A 124 5.31 8.34 4.10
C ASP A 124 6.52 8.77 3.28
N GLU A 125 6.45 9.95 2.66
CA GLU A 125 7.53 10.46 1.81
C GLU A 125 8.83 10.73 2.57
N LYS A 126 8.77 10.84 3.91
CA LYS A 126 9.96 11.11 4.75
C LYS A 126 10.88 9.89 4.86
N ASP A 127 10.32 8.69 4.93
CA ASP A 127 11.08 7.45 5.12
C ASP A 127 10.78 6.37 4.06
N GLY A 128 9.88 6.66 3.12
CA GLY A 128 9.45 5.76 2.04
C GLY A 128 8.60 4.58 2.51
N LYS A 129 8.21 4.50 3.79
CA LYS A 129 7.50 3.34 4.35
C LYS A 129 5.99 3.49 4.25
N TRP A 130 5.31 2.38 4.06
CA TRP A 130 3.86 2.29 4.12
C TRP A 130 3.38 2.24 5.58
N LYS A 131 2.44 3.12 5.93
CA LYS A 131 1.92 3.28 7.30
C LYS A 131 0.41 3.40 7.28
N ASN A 132 -0.27 2.87 8.30
CA ASN A 132 -1.68 3.16 8.50
C ASN A 132 -1.84 4.64 8.90
N TYR A 133 -2.84 5.32 8.36
CA TYR A 133 -2.93 6.77 8.42
C TYR A 133 -3.01 7.30 9.86
N GLU A 134 -3.82 6.65 10.70
CA GLU A 134 -3.98 7.01 12.11
C GLU A 134 -4.53 5.84 12.92
N TRP A 135 -4.38 5.92 14.25
CA TRP A 135 -4.98 4.98 15.19
C TRP A 135 -6.51 4.94 15.01
N ALA A 136 -7.07 3.72 14.98
CA ALA A 136 -8.51 3.50 14.89
C ALA A 136 -9.20 4.34 13.78
N TRP A 137 -8.54 4.48 12.62
CA TRP A 137 -9.04 5.24 11.48
C TRP A 137 -10.49 4.87 11.11
N ASP A 138 -10.84 3.59 11.23
CA ASP A 138 -12.16 3.06 10.91
C ASP A 138 -13.28 3.41 11.91
N SER A 139 -12.92 3.94 13.08
CA SER A 139 -13.89 4.48 14.04
C SER A 139 -14.45 5.84 13.61
N ASN A 140 -13.69 6.61 12.83
CA ASN A 140 -14.06 7.97 12.43
C ASN A 140 -14.31 8.11 10.92
N ASN A 141 -14.05 7.05 10.15
CA ASN A 141 -14.11 7.10 8.69
C ASN A 141 -14.92 5.92 8.14
N SER A 142 -15.64 6.18 7.04
CA SER A 142 -16.38 5.17 6.30
C SER A 142 -15.60 4.75 5.06
N LEU A 143 -14.98 3.56 5.12
CA LEU A 143 -14.33 2.95 3.96
C LEU A 143 -15.29 2.90 2.76
N ASP A 144 -16.53 2.47 2.97
CA ASP A 144 -17.52 2.25 1.91
C ASP A 144 -17.91 3.58 1.23
N SER A 145 -17.91 4.68 1.99
CA SER A 145 -18.14 6.02 1.44
C SER A 145 -16.96 6.53 0.59
N ILE A 146 -15.73 6.14 0.92
CA ILE A 146 -14.52 6.58 0.23
C ILE A 146 -14.31 5.77 -1.06
N VAL A 147 -14.42 4.45 -0.97
CA VAL A 147 -14.16 3.56 -2.12
C VAL A 147 -15.35 3.47 -3.08
N GLY A 148 -16.54 3.88 -2.64
CA GLY A 148 -17.76 3.88 -3.46
C GLY A 148 -18.06 2.49 -4.03
N SER A 149 -18.16 2.38 -5.35
CA SER A 149 -18.46 1.12 -6.06
C SER A 149 -17.23 0.31 -6.45
N VAL A 150 -16.02 0.72 -6.05
CA VAL A 150 -14.79 0.00 -6.36
C VAL A 150 -14.83 -1.39 -5.73
N LYS A 151 -14.64 -2.42 -6.56
CA LYS A 151 -14.51 -3.79 -6.10
C LYS A 151 -13.10 -4.03 -5.57
N PRO A 152 -12.93 -4.63 -4.38
CA PRO A 152 -11.61 -4.92 -3.86
C PRO A 152 -10.96 -6.10 -4.58
N VAL A 153 -9.63 -6.09 -4.59
CA VAL A 153 -8.78 -7.25 -4.89
C VAL A 153 -8.65 -8.08 -3.60
N HIS A 154 -8.93 -9.39 -3.68
CA HIS A 154 -8.76 -10.33 -2.57
C HIS A 154 -7.32 -10.83 -2.55
N VAL A 155 -6.43 -10.05 -1.92
CA VAL A 155 -4.97 -10.25 -1.92
C VAL A 155 -4.57 -11.56 -1.23
N HIS A 156 -5.18 -11.86 -0.09
CA HIS A 156 -4.95 -13.09 0.64
C HIS A 156 -6.29 -13.66 1.10
N LYS A 157 -6.50 -14.96 0.91
CA LYS A 157 -7.75 -15.66 1.23
C LYS A 157 -7.52 -16.76 2.25
N TRP A 158 -8.17 -16.63 3.39
CA TRP A 158 -8.08 -17.65 4.43
C TRP A 158 -8.69 -18.97 3.94
N GLY A 159 -7.97 -20.07 4.17
CA GLY A 159 -8.47 -21.43 3.93
C GLY A 159 -8.26 -21.90 2.48
N GLN A 160 -7.65 -21.07 1.63
CA GLN A 160 -7.06 -21.54 0.39
C GLN A 160 -5.56 -21.75 0.58
N LYS A 161 -5.05 -22.87 0.06
CA LYS A 161 -3.61 -23.03 -0.09
C LYS A 161 -3.18 -22.10 -1.22
N GLU A 162 -2.13 -21.32 -0.99
CA GLU A 162 -1.43 -20.55 -2.03
C GLU A 162 -0.97 -21.46 -3.18
#